data_AF-A0A0C3JQS7-F1
#
_entry.id   AF-A0A0C3JQS7-F1
#
_cell.length_a   1.000
_cell.length_b   1.000
_cell.length_c   1.000
_cell.angle_alpha   90.00
_cell.angle_beta   90.00
_cell.angle_gamma   90.00
#
_symmetry.space_group_name_H-M   'P 1'
#
loop_
_entity.id
_entity.type
_entity.pdbx_description
1 polymer ?
#
loop_
_entity_poly.entity_id
_entity_poly.type
_entity_poly.pdbx_seq_one_letter_code
_entity_poly.pdbx_strand_id
1 'polypeptide(L)' 'MTKRGGEAWASLTQAEKQPYFDEYEVLKAQHAKAREKYFNELDPNVLRAINKQRKARGKPKLRGLPKQPALLTPYMR' A
#
# COMPACT_ATOMS: atom_id res chain seq x y z
N MET A 1 -14.03 -9.54 6.55
CA MET A 1 -15.41 -9.39 6.05
C MET A 1 -16.22 -10.57 6.53
N THR A 2 -17.40 -10.33 7.08
CA THR A 2 -18.34 -11.40 7.43
C THR A 2 -18.97 -11.93 6.14
N LYS A 3 -19.31 -13.22 6.09
CA LYS A 3 -19.87 -13.88 4.89
C LYS A 3 -21.05 -13.10 4.27
N ARG A 4 -21.96 -12.60 5.13
CA ARG A 4 -23.12 -11.79 4.75
C ARG A 4 -22.76 -10.45 4.10
N GLY A 5 -21.68 -9.81 4.54
CA GLY A 5 -21.22 -8.54 3.95
C GLY A 5 -20.66 -8.72 2.54
N GLY A 6 -20.00 -9.86 2.28
CA GLY A 6 -19.52 -10.21 0.94
C GLY A 6 -20.66 -10.50 -0.04
N GLU A 7 -21.70 -11.22 0.42
CA GLU A 7 -22.91 -11.49 -0.37
C GLU A 7 -23.67 -10.18 -0.71
N ALA A 8 -23.84 -9.30 0.28
CA ALA A 8 -24.47 -7.99 0.06
C ALA A 8 -23.69 -7.11 -0.92
N TRP A 9 -22.36 -7.11 -0.83
CA TRP A 9 -21.53 -6.40 -1.81
C TRP A 9 -21.62 -7.00 -3.21
N ALA A 10 -21.69 -8.32 -3.32
CA ALA A 10 -21.84 -9.00 -4.60
C ALA A 10 -23.18 -8.66 -5.28
N SER A 11 -24.26 -8.50 -4.51
CA SER A 11 -25.58 -8.15 -5.05
C SER A 11 -25.73 -6.69 -5.53
N LEU A 12 -24.84 -5.78 -5.10
CA LEU A 12 -24.88 -4.39 -5.58
C LEU A 12 -24.51 -4.31 -7.06
N THR A 13 -25.23 -3.47 -7.78
CA THR A 13 -24.94 -3.11 -9.17
C THR A 13 -23.65 -2.30 -9.29
N GLN A 14 -23.11 -2.20 -10.51
CA GLN A 14 -21.90 -1.42 -10.74
C GLN A 14 -22.11 0.07 -10.42
N ALA A 15 -23.29 0.62 -10.72
CA ALA A 15 -23.63 2.01 -10.41
C ALA A 15 -23.62 2.29 -8.91
N GLU A 16 -24.13 1.36 -8.09
CA GLU A 16 -24.12 1.49 -6.63
C GLU A 16 -22.72 1.35 -6.02
N LYS A 17 -21.82 0.61 -6.70
CA LYS A 17 -20.42 0.48 -6.28
C LYS A 17 -19.56 1.68 -6.69
N GLN A 18 -19.96 2.39 -7.74
CA GLN A 18 -19.20 3.49 -8.32
C GLN A 18 -18.72 4.54 -7.28
N PRO A 19 -19.55 5.05 -6.36
CA PRO A 19 -19.07 6.03 -5.37
C PRO A 19 -17.92 5.51 -4.50
N TYR A 20 -17.91 4.22 -4.16
CA TYR A 20 -16.83 3.62 -3.38
C TYR A 20 -15.54 3.48 -4.19
N PHE A 21 -15.63 3.23 -5.50
CA PHE A 21 -14.48 3.20 -6.39
C PHE A 21 -13.89 4.60 -6.59
N ASP A 22 -14.75 5.60 -6.77
CA ASP A 22 -14.33 6.99 -6.92
C ASP A 22 -13.61 7.48 -5.65
N GLU A 23 -14.19 7.20 -4.47
CA GLU A 23 -13.57 7.51 -3.18
C GLU A 23 -12.25 6.74 -2.99
N TYR A 24 -12.20 5.47 -3.39
CA TYR A 24 -10.99 4.66 -3.34
C TYR A 24 -9.85 5.29 -4.17
N GLU A 25 -10.12 5.76 -5.37
CA GLU A 25 -9.09 6.40 -6.22
C GLU A 25 -8.57 7.70 -5.59
N VAL A 26 -9.45 8.50 -4.97
CA VAL A 26 -9.03 9.69 -4.21
C VAL A 26 -8.15 9.30 -3.02
N LEU A 27 -8.59 8.35 -2.20
CA LEU A 27 -7.84 7.90 -1.01
C LEU A 27 -6.52 7.24 -1.39
N LYS A 28 -6.47 6.51 -2.50
CA LYS A 28 -5.26 5.90 -3.04
C LYS A 28 -4.24 6.95 -3.44
N ALA A 29 -4.67 8.04 -4.11
CA ALA A 29 -3.80 9.15 -4.45
C ALA A 29 -3.26 9.87 -3.20
N GLN A 30 -4.12 10.10 -2.19
CA GLN A 30 -3.71 10.68 -0.92
C GLN A 30 -2.72 9.77 -0.17
N HIS A 31 -3.00 8.48 -0.11
CA HIS A 31 -2.13 7.49 0.51
C HIS A 31 -0.77 7.41 -0.19
N ALA A 32 -0.71 7.50 -1.52
CA ALA A 32 0.55 7.53 -2.25
C ALA A 32 1.42 8.73 -1.83
N LYS A 33 0.85 9.94 -1.78
CA LYS A 33 1.52 11.16 -1.33
C LYS A 33 1.96 11.06 0.14
N ALA A 34 1.08 10.59 1.01
CA ALA A 34 1.38 10.42 2.43
C ALA A 34 2.48 9.38 2.66
N ARG A 35 2.48 8.29 1.88
CA ARG A 35 3.49 7.25 1.95
C ARG A 35 4.86 7.77 1.51
N GLU A 36 4.92 8.52 0.41
CA GLU A 36 6.14 9.15 -0.05
C GLU A 36 6.70 10.10 1.01
N LYS A 37 5.87 11.02 1.53
CA LYS A 37 6.25 11.92 2.61
C LYS A 37 6.76 11.16 3.84
N TYR A 38 6.03 10.14 4.28
CA TYR A 38 6.42 9.30 5.42
C TYR A 38 7.81 8.72 5.23
N PHE A 39 8.10 8.07 4.10
CA PHE A 39 9.41 7.45 3.90
C PHE A 39 10.55 8.43 3.63
N ASN A 40 10.27 9.62 3.10
CA ASN A 40 11.26 10.67 2.88
C ASN A 40 11.67 11.37 4.19
N GLU A 41 10.72 11.56 5.11
CA GLU A 41 10.95 12.24 6.40
C GLU A 41 11.39 11.29 7.53
N LEU A 42 11.16 9.97 7.37
CA LEU A 42 11.45 8.99 8.42
C LEU A 42 12.96 8.81 8.65
N ASP A 43 13.37 8.93 9.91
CA ASP A 43 14.73 8.57 10.34
C ASP A 43 15.01 7.07 10.07
N PRO A 44 16.11 6.72 9.37
CA PRO A 44 16.56 5.34 9.17
C PRO A 44 16.60 4.48 10.44
N ASN A 45 16.91 5.04 11.61
CA ASN A 45 16.95 4.31 12.88
C ASN A 45 15.56 3.88 13.35
N VAL A 46 14.55 4.74 13.16
CA VAL A 46 13.15 4.41 13.44
C VAL A 46 12.68 3.28 12.52
N LEU A 47 13.03 3.34 11.23
CA LEU A 47 12.71 2.27 10.28
C LEU A 47 13.34 0.92 10.68
N ARG A 48 14.58 0.94 11.16
CA ARG A 48 15.27 -0.27 11.68
C ARG A 48 14.54 -0.84 12.90
N ALA A 49 14.13 0.01 13.83
CA ALA A 49 13.38 -0.40 15.02
C ALA A 49 12.03 -1.04 14.66
N ILE A 50 11.27 -0.42 13.75
CA ILE A 50 10.01 -0.96 13.23
C ILE A 50 10.25 -2.32 12.57
N ASN A 51 11.27 -2.43 11.73
CA ASN A 51 11.61 -3.69 11.05
C ASN A 51 12.06 -4.79 12.03
N LYS A 52 12.74 -4.44 13.13
CA LYS A 52 13.07 -5.38 14.21
C LYS A 52 11.80 -5.93 14.86
N GLN A 53 10.84 -5.06 15.20
CA GLN A 53 9.55 -5.48 15.76
C GLN A 53 8.74 -6.33 14.78
N ARG A 54 8.71 -5.97 13.49
CA ARG A 54 8.00 -6.75 12.46
C ARG A 54 8.61 -8.13 12.29
N LYS A 55 9.95 -8.24 12.28
CA LYS A 55 10.66 -9.52 12.23
C LYS A 55 10.30 -10.40 13.42
N ALA A 56 10.29 -9.84 14.64
CA ALA A 56 9.90 -10.58 15.84
C ALA A 56 8.46 -11.12 15.76
N ARG A 57 7.55 -10.40 15.08
CA ARG A 57 6.17 -10.82 14.81
C ARG A 57 6.03 -11.72 13.56
N GLY A 58 7.12 -12.14 12.93
CA GLY A 58 7.10 -12.94 11.69
C GLY A 58 6.61 -12.19 10.44
N LYS A 59 6.52 -10.85 10.49
CA LYS A 59 6.04 -10.02 9.38
C LYS A 59 7.19 -9.57 8.48
N PRO A 60 6.95 -9.42 7.16
CA PRO A 60 7.96 -8.93 6.23
C PRO A 60 8.39 -7.51 6.56
N LYS A 61 9.65 -7.18 6.24
CA LYS A 61 10.24 -5.85 6.43
C LYS A 61 9.55 -4.82 5.55
N LEU A 62 9.35 -3.63 6.09
CA LEU A 62 9.00 -2.44 5.31
C LEU A 62 10.23 -1.99 4.53
N ARG A 63 10.05 -1.86 3.21
CA ARG A 63 11.02 -1.27 2.30
C ARG A 63 10.52 0.12 1.92
N GLY A 64 11.42 1.11 1.95
CA GLY A 64 11.13 2.47 1.49
C GLY A 64 10.86 2.50 -0.02
N LEU A 65 10.51 3.67 -0.55
CA LEU A 65 10.33 3.84 -1.98
C LEU A 65 11.67 3.62 -2.71
N PRO A 66 11.66 2.99 -3.90
CA PRO A 66 12.86 2.87 -4.71
C PRO A 66 13.34 4.27 -5.13
N LYS A 67 14.61 4.60 -4.86
CA LYS A 67 15.19 5.92 -5.20
C LYS A 67 15.30 6.14 -6.71
N GLN A 68 15.45 5.06 -7.48
CA GLN A 68 15.47 5.09 -8.94
C GLN A 68 14.74 3.86 -9.48
N PRO A 69 14.05 3.96 -10.64
CA PRO A 69 13.56 2.77 -11.33
C PRO A 69 14.77 1.88 -11.63
N ALA A 70 14.65 0.58 -11.34
CA ALA A 70 15.70 -0.36 -11.70
C ALA A 70 15.90 -0.29 -13.22
N LEU A 71 17.08 0.16 -13.64
CA LEU A 71 17.45 0.09 -15.06
C LEU A 71 17.43 -1.40 -15.43
N LEU A 72 16.59 -1.78 -16.40
CA LEU A 72 16.60 -3.12 -16.96
C LEU A 72 17.99 -3.34 -17.54
N THR A 73 18.72 -4.31 -16.98
CA THR A 73 20.03 -4.68 -17.50
C THR A 73 19.85 -5.22 -18.93
N PRO A 74 20.86 -5.14 -19.81
CA PRO A 74 20.77 -5.63 -21.19
C PRO A 74 20.35 -7.10 -21.33
N TYR A 75 20.49 -7.90 -20.27
CA TYR A 75 20.08 -9.30 -20.20
C TYR A 75 18.57 -9.50 -20.01
N MET A 76 17.84 -8.46 -19.61
CA MET A 76 16.39 -8.48 -19.35
C MET A 76 15.59 -7.71 -20.41
N ARG A 77 16.20 -7.39 -21.57
CA ARG A 77 15.57 -6.68 -22.70
C ARG A 77 15.15 -7.65 -23.79
#